data_AF-A0A2T7SUR2-F1
#
_entry.id   AF-A0A2T7SUR2-F1
#
_cell.length_a   1.000
_cell.length_b   1.000
_cell.length_c   1.000
_cell.angle_alpha   90.00
_cell.angle_beta   90.00
_cell.angle_gamma   90.00
#
_symmetry.space_group_name_H-M   'P 1'
#
loop_
_entity.id
_entity.type
_entity.pdbx_description
1 polymer ?
#
loop_
_entity_poly.entity_id
_entity_poly.type
_entity_poly.pdbx_seq_one_letter_code
_entity_poly.pdbx_strand_id
1 'polypeptide(L)'
;MGWRSTKQAWGLAPAHQGWWLLGLSQEASRLMGVHTVQFLSGELEDDDQLGVSHGLRQSGAIRGAFQGRHRVSMGLAMDQVVGGVLAIPVGLGSADCEAEVQLEAARSLDLEPQDISFDWEMTPLSAGAAEQQLRWVACTKGSIERFNQCVRRAGWQLASVEPEVQAAQRAASCLCGGLSVLLTRPVQDWQFDLALLPGTDVLDTALRSPLNLDPALQEALQSPAGPRLVAAGLALKAWT
;
A
#
# COMPACT_ATOMS: atom_id res chain seq x y z
N MET A 1 -8.02 9.23 -34.94
CA MET A 1 -7.70 8.11 -34.03
C MET A 1 -7.68 8.67 -32.63
N GLY A 2 -8.67 8.33 -31.80
CA GLY A 2 -8.74 8.86 -30.44
C GLY A 2 -7.67 8.24 -29.56
N TRP A 3 -6.79 9.05 -28.97
CA TRP A 3 -5.94 8.61 -27.87
C TRP A 3 -6.83 8.16 -26.72
N ARG A 4 -6.93 6.84 -26.51
CA ARG A 4 -7.46 6.32 -25.24
C ARG A 4 -6.39 6.60 -24.19
N SER A 5 -6.72 7.48 -23.24
CA SER A 5 -5.89 7.67 -22.05
C SER A 5 -5.82 6.34 -21.30
N THR A 6 -4.67 5.68 -21.31
CA THR A 6 -4.45 4.45 -20.56
C THR A 6 -4.40 4.83 -19.09
N LYS A 7 -5.29 4.28 -18.27
CA LYS A 7 -5.24 4.51 -16.81
C LYS A 7 -3.92 3.95 -16.28
N GLN A 8 -3.17 4.80 -15.57
CA GLN A 8 -1.90 4.47 -14.95
C GLN A 8 -1.98 4.69 -13.44
N ALA A 9 -1.19 3.95 -12.68
CA ALA A 9 -1.01 4.17 -11.25
C ALA A 9 0.38 3.76 -10.79
N TRP A 10 0.80 4.33 -9.66
CA TRP A 10 2.12 4.13 -9.10
C TRP A 10 2.06 3.69 -7.66
N GLY A 11 3.00 2.83 -7.29
CA GLY A 11 3.23 2.38 -5.92
C GLY A 11 4.70 2.52 -5.58
N LEU A 12 4.97 2.97 -4.36
CA LEU A 12 6.32 3.24 -3.86
C LEU A 12 6.52 2.51 -2.53
N ALA A 13 7.32 1.46 -2.55
CA ALA A 13 7.55 0.58 -1.41
C ALA A 13 8.92 0.82 -0.76
N PRO A 14 9.02 0.75 0.57
CA PRO A 14 10.30 0.80 1.26
C PRO A 14 11.16 -0.41 0.90
N ALA A 15 12.47 -0.22 0.92
CA ALA A 15 13.47 -1.27 0.73
C ALA A 15 14.72 -0.94 1.55
N HIS A 16 15.65 -1.89 1.62
CA HIS A 16 16.93 -1.63 2.27
C HIS A 16 17.67 -0.48 1.55
N GLN A 17 17.86 0.63 2.25
CA GLN A 17 18.54 1.86 1.78
C GLN A 17 17.89 2.53 0.55
N GLY A 18 16.57 2.47 0.43
CA GLY A 18 15.85 3.22 -0.60
C GLY A 18 14.43 2.74 -0.80
N TRP A 19 13.93 2.95 -2.01
CA TRP A 19 12.53 2.71 -2.35
C TRP A 19 12.40 2.09 -3.74
N TRP A 20 11.43 1.19 -3.92
CA TRP A 20 11.05 0.69 -5.24
C TRP A 20 9.80 1.40 -5.73
N LEU A 21 9.92 2.09 -6.85
CA LEU A 21 8.81 2.65 -7.61
C LEU A 21 8.39 1.67 -8.69
N LEU A 22 7.14 1.22 -8.63
CA LEU A 22 6.49 0.51 -9.74
C LEU A 22 5.34 1.35 -10.30
N GLY A 23 5.19 1.29 -11.62
CA GLY A 23 4.08 1.87 -12.35
C GLY A 23 3.35 0.79 -13.13
N LEU A 24 2.02 0.76 -13.02
CA LEU A 24 1.14 -0.17 -13.70
C LEU A 24 0.25 0.54 -14.70
N SER A 25 -0.01 -0.12 -15.83
CA SER A 25 -0.95 0.35 -16.84
C SER A 25 -1.94 -0.74 -17.18
N GLN A 26 -3.17 -0.33 -17.45
CA GLN A 26 -4.22 -1.23 -17.91
C GLN A 26 -3.95 -1.69 -19.36
N GLU A 27 -3.64 -2.97 -19.56
CA GLU A 27 -3.43 -3.60 -20.88
C GLU A 27 -4.74 -4.09 -21.48
N ALA A 28 -5.61 -4.65 -20.64
CA ALA A 28 -6.97 -5.07 -20.97
C ALA A 28 -7.92 -4.72 -19.82
N SER A 29 -9.23 -4.97 -19.98
CA SER A 29 -10.26 -4.54 -19.00
C SER A 29 -9.93 -4.89 -17.54
N ARG A 30 -9.27 -6.01 -17.29
CA ARG A 30 -8.86 -6.47 -15.95
C ARG A 30 -7.40 -6.88 -15.83
N LEU A 31 -6.59 -6.63 -16.86
CA LEU A 31 -5.18 -7.03 -16.88
C LEU A 31 -4.27 -5.81 -16.81
N MET A 32 -3.34 -5.83 -15.86
CA MET A 32 -2.41 -4.74 -15.59
C MET A 32 -1.01 -5.26 -15.80
N GLY A 33 -0.24 -4.53 -16.61
CA GLY A 33 1.16 -4.80 -16.86
C GLY A 33 2.04 -3.75 -16.18
N VAL A 34 3.26 -4.16 -15.85
CA VAL A 34 4.28 -3.29 -15.29
C VAL A 34 4.92 -2.45 -16.41
N HIS A 35 4.82 -1.12 -16.32
CA HIS A 35 5.49 -0.22 -17.24
C HIS A 35 6.69 0.52 -16.64
N THR A 36 6.76 0.64 -15.31
CA THR A 36 7.88 1.30 -14.62
C THR A 36 8.38 0.38 -13.52
N VAL A 37 9.70 0.20 -13.47
CA VAL A 37 10.42 -0.46 -12.38
C VAL A 37 11.67 0.35 -12.13
N GLN A 38 11.75 1.03 -10.99
CA GLN A 38 12.88 1.89 -10.67
C GLN A 38 13.22 1.83 -9.18
N PHE A 39 14.50 1.70 -8.87
CA PHE A 39 14.99 1.90 -7.51
C PHE A 39 15.33 3.37 -7.32
N LEU A 40 14.81 3.97 -6.25
CA LEU A 40 15.06 5.34 -5.83
C LEU A 40 15.91 5.28 -4.56
N SER A 41 17.15 5.70 -4.66
CA SER A 41 18.08 5.76 -3.53
C SER A 41 17.82 6.99 -2.65
N GLY A 42 18.34 6.96 -1.43
CA GLY A 42 18.27 8.09 -0.50
C GLY A 42 17.01 8.08 0.37
N GLU A 43 16.90 9.12 1.18
CA GLU A 43 15.81 9.28 2.14
C GLU A 43 14.67 10.12 1.54
N LEU A 44 13.52 10.10 2.21
CA LEU A 44 12.36 10.89 1.81
C LEU A 44 12.58 12.40 2.05
N GLU A 45 13.46 12.73 3.00
CA GLU A 45 13.69 14.08 3.49
C GLU A 45 14.71 14.84 2.62
N ASP A 46 15.58 14.13 1.90
CA ASP A 46 16.58 14.68 0.99
C ASP A 46 15.94 15.59 -0.09
N ASP A 47 16.31 16.88 -0.08
CA ASP A 47 15.56 17.88 -0.86
C ASP A 47 16.01 17.95 -2.33
N ASP A 48 17.31 17.79 -2.66
CA ASP A 48 17.77 18.52 -3.84
C ASP A 48 18.15 17.73 -5.10
N GLN A 49 18.87 16.59 -5.06
CA GLN A 49 19.34 15.99 -6.33
C GLN A 49 19.46 14.47 -6.38
N LEU A 50 19.44 13.79 -5.23
CA LEU A 50 19.68 12.35 -5.15
C LEU A 50 18.58 11.59 -4.38
N GLY A 51 17.64 12.32 -3.77
CA GLY A 51 16.58 11.75 -2.95
C GLY A 51 15.40 11.20 -3.74
N VAL A 52 14.48 10.57 -3.02
CA VAL A 52 13.27 9.93 -3.56
C VAL A 52 12.42 10.91 -4.37
N SER A 53 12.29 12.16 -3.90
CA SER A 53 11.51 13.21 -4.58
C SER A 53 12.05 13.52 -5.98
N HIS A 54 13.37 13.56 -6.16
CA HIS A 54 14.01 13.76 -7.45
C HIS A 54 13.78 12.56 -8.38
N GLY A 55 13.90 11.34 -7.85
CA GLY A 55 13.57 10.11 -8.58
C GLY A 55 12.16 10.13 -9.15
N LEU A 56 11.16 10.47 -8.32
CA LEU A 56 9.76 10.61 -8.73
C LEU A 56 9.58 11.68 -9.82
N ARG A 57 10.27 12.84 -9.73
CA ARG A 57 10.23 13.87 -10.80
C ARG A 57 10.70 13.31 -12.13
N GLN A 58 11.83 12.60 -12.13
CA GLN A 58 12.39 12.00 -13.35
C GLN A 58 11.44 10.96 -13.94
N SER A 59 10.89 10.05 -13.12
CA SER A 59 9.93 9.04 -13.59
C SER A 59 8.67 9.67 -14.19
N GLY A 60 8.17 10.74 -13.56
CA GLY A 60 6.99 11.47 -14.04
C GLY A 60 7.24 12.22 -15.34
N ALA A 61 8.43 12.80 -15.52
CA ALA A 61 8.83 13.49 -16.75
C ALA A 61 8.91 12.53 -17.95
N ILE A 62 9.50 11.34 -17.76
CA ILE A 62 9.63 10.30 -18.79
C ILE A 62 8.25 9.84 -19.31
N ARG A 63 7.22 9.85 -18.46
CA ARG A 63 5.85 9.43 -18.81
C ARG A 63 4.97 10.56 -19.35
N GLY A 64 5.52 11.76 -19.53
CA GLY A 64 4.86 12.91 -20.16
C GLY A 64 4.40 13.94 -19.14
N ALA A 65 5.08 15.10 -19.14
CA ALA A 65 4.83 16.24 -18.25
C ALA A 65 3.43 16.89 -18.39
N PHE A 66 2.63 16.49 -19.38
CA PHE A 66 1.33 17.09 -19.71
C PHE A 66 0.11 16.28 -19.25
N GLN A 67 0.30 15.10 -18.63
CA GLN A 67 -0.79 14.19 -18.21
C GLN A 67 -1.12 14.28 -16.71
N GLY A 68 -1.33 15.48 -16.21
CA GLY A 68 -1.89 15.71 -14.86
C GLY A 68 -0.93 15.40 -13.70
N ARG A 69 -1.42 15.61 -12.47
CA ARG A 69 -0.66 15.34 -11.24
C ARG A 69 -0.65 13.83 -11.02
N HIS A 70 0.52 13.21 -11.18
CA HIS A 70 0.75 11.79 -10.89
C HIS A 70 0.35 11.47 -9.45
N ARG A 71 -0.31 10.33 -9.25
CA ARG A 71 -0.78 9.86 -7.94
C ARG A 71 0.00 8.61 -7.55
N VAL A 72 0.55 8.58 -6.34
CA VAL A 72 1.33 7.44 -5.83
C VAL A 72 0.80 6.97 -4.49
N SER A 73 0.65 5.66 -4.33
CA SER A 73 0.41 5.02 -3.04
C SER A 73 1.74 4.61 -2.42
N MET A 74 1.92 4.84 -1.12
CA MET A 74 3.19 4.55 -0.42
C MET A 74 3.02 3.46 0.63
N GLY A 75 4.05 2.62 0.77
CA GLY A 75 4.11 1.56 1.76
C GLY A 75 4.72 2.05 3.07
N LEU A 76 4.13 1.65 4.19
CA LEU A 76 4.77 1.70 5.51
C LEU A 76 5.44 0.35 5.78
N ALA A 77 6.69 0.40 6.22
CA ALA A 77 7.40 -0.79 6.69
C ALA A 77 6.73 -1.32 7.98
N MET A 78 6.78 -2.63 8.20
CA MET A 78 6.06 -3.24 9.33
C MET A 78 6.56 -2.80 10.71
N ASP A 79 7.77 -2.26 10.83
CA ASP A 79 8.32 -1.67 12.05
C ASP A 79 7.82 -0.24 12.34
N GLN A 80 7.13 0.37 11.38
CA GLN A 80 6.53 1.72 11.49
C GLN A 80 5.01 1.69 11.71
N VAL A 81 4.44 0.49 11.80
CA VAL A 81 2.99 0.27 11.90
C VAL A 81 2.71 -0.55 13.15
N VAL A 82 1.68 -0.14 13.89
CA VAL A 82 1.00 -0.98 14.85
C VAL A 82 -0.43 -1.22 14.38
N GLY A 83 -1.05 -2.28 14.86
CA GLY A 83 -2.44 -2.57 14.54
C GLY A 83 -2.99 -3.65 15.44
N GLY A 84 -4.30 -3.80 15.41
CA GLY A 84 -4.98 -4.74 16.27
C GLY A 84 -6.46 -4.89 15.95
N VAL A 85 -7.14 -5.58 16.84
CA VAL A 85 -8.58 -5.83 16.79
C VAL A 85 -9.19 -5.38 18.11
N LEU A 86 -10.26 -4.60 18.04
CA LEU A 86 -11.09 -4.21 19.17
C LEU A 86 -12.44 -4.93 19.07
N ALA A 87 -12.93 -5.42 20.21
CA ALA A 87 -14.30 -5.87 20.34
C ALA A 87 -15.14 -4.67 20.80
N ILE A 88 -16.14 -4.29 20.00
CA ILE A 88 -17.01 -3.16 20.27
C ILE A 88 -18.48 -3.60 20.31
N PRO A 89 -19.35 -2.93 21.08
CA PRO A 89 -20.78 -3.21 21.06
C PRO A 89 -21.39 -3.05 19.67
N VAL A 90 -22.32 -3.94 19.30
CA VAL A 90 -23.07 -3.80 18.05
C VAL A 90 -23.89 -2.51 18.08
N GLY A 91 -23.79 -1.71 17.01
CA GLY A 91 -24.53 -0.45 16.87
C GLY A 91 -23.86 0.76 17.51
N LEU A 92 -22.61 0.62 17.99
CA LEU A 92 -21.79 1.76 18.40
C LEU A 92 -21.63 2.76 17.25
N GLY A 93 -21.74 4.06 17.54
CA GLY A 93 -21.63 5.12 16.54
C GLY A 93 -20.22 5.22 15.95
N SER A 94 -20.10 5.69 14.71
CA SER A 94 -18.79 5.83 14.04
C SER A 94 -17.82 6.73 14.80
N ALA A 95 -18.30 7.82 15.42
CA ALA A 95 -17.47 8.74 16.20
C ALA A 95 -16.95 8.09 17.48
N ASP A 96 -17.76 7.25 18.13
CA ASP A 96 -17.34 6.50 19.33
C ASP A 96 -16.33 5.43 18.95
N CYS A 97 -16.53 4.74 17.82
CA CYS A 97 -15.55 3.79 17.28
C CYS A 97 -14.21 4.47 16.99
N GLU A 98 -14.25 5.64 16.35
CA GLU A 98 -13.05 6.43 16.04
C GLU A 98 -12.30 6.84 17.32
N ALA A 99 -13.02 7.24 18.37
CA ALA A 99 -12.42 7.59 19.67
C ALA A 99 -11.75 6.38 20.34
N GLU A 100 -12.40 5.22 20.36
CA GLU A 100 -11.83 3.97 20.91
C GLU A 100 -10.56 3.56 20.16
N VAL A 101 -10.58 3.62 18.82
CA VAL A 101 -9.41 3.33 18.00
C VAL A 101 -8.28 4.33 18.27
N GLN A 102 -8.59 5.61 18.34
CA GLN A 102 -7.59 6.65 18.59
C GLN A 102 -6.88 6.43 19.93
N LEU A 103 -7.63 6.10 20.98
CA LEU A 103 -7.07 5.82 22.31
C LEU A 103 -6.19 4.58 22.32
N GLU A 104 -6.63 3.48 21.69
CA GLU A 104 -5.84 2.25 21.63
C GLU A 104 -4.58 2.40 20.77
N ALA A 105 -4.69 3.08 19.64
CA ALA A 105 -3.57 3.37 18.76
C ALA A 105 -2.52 4.27 19.44
N ALA A 106 -2.97 5.32 20.13
CA ALA A 106 -2.11 6.24 20.87
C ALA A 106 -1.33 5.50 21.96
N ARG A 107 -2.04 4.66 22.74
CA ARG A 107 -1.43 3.79 23.75
C ARG A 107 -0.41 2.82 23.16
N SER A 108 -0.73 2.20 22.03
CA SER A 108 0.13 1.21 21.37
C SER A 108 1.41 1.82 20.79
N LEU A 109 1.34 3.08 20.35
CA LEU A 109 2.48 3.83 19.84
C LEU A 109 3.27 4.58 20.93
N ASP A 110 2.75 4.62 22.16
CA ASP A 110 3.28 5.46 23.25
C ASP A 110 3.36 6.95 22.85
N LEU A 111 2.27 7.45 22.23
CA LEU A 111 2.15 8.82 21.73
C LEU A 111 0.85 9.46 22.16
N GLU A 112 0.77 10.79 22.02
CA GLU A 112 -0.47 11.53 22.21
C GLU A 112 -1.45 11.30 21.05
N PRO A 113 -2.77 11.33 21.28
CA PRO A 113 -3.80 11.14 20.24
C PRO A 113 -3.67 12.04 19.00
N GLN A 114 -3.08 13.23 19.14
CA GLN A 114 -2.89 14.21 18.07
C GLN A 114 -1.67 13.94 17.16
N ASP A 115 -0.77 13.05 17.60
CA ASP A 115 0.51 12.76 16.97
C ASP A 115 0.51 11.42 16.21
N ILE A 116 -0.66 10.77 16.15
CA ILE A 116 -0.88 9.52 15.42
C ILE A 116 -1.72 9.74 14.16
N SER A 117 -1.61 8.81 13.22
CA SER A 117 -2.52 8.66 12.10
C SER A 117 -2.97 7.20 12.05
N PHE A 118 -4.27 6.98 11.92
CA PHE A 118 -4.86 5.65 11.98
C PHE A 118 -5.99 5.50 10.96
N ASP A 119 -6.29 4.26 10.63
CA ASP A 119 -7.42 3.86 9.81
C ASP A 119 -8.06 2.61 10.43
N TRP A 120 -9.34 2.39 10.18
CA TRP A 120 -10.07 1.27 10.74
C TRP A 120 -11.19 0.77 9.84
N GLU A 121 -11.51 -0.51 10.01
CA GLU A 121 -12.59 -1.16 9.27
C GLU A 121 -13.39 -2.10 10.19
N MET A 122 -14.68 -2.19 9.93
CA MET A 122 -15.55 -3.17 10.59
C MET A 122 -15.39 -4.53 9.94
N THR A 123 -15.19 -5.57 10.76
CA THR A 123 -15.33 -6.95 10.30
C THR A 123 -16.82 -7.27 10.13
N PRO A 124 -17.22 -8.03 9.10
CA PRO A 124 -18.60 -8.49 8.93
C PRO A 124 -19.12 -9.20 10.19
N LEU A 125 -20.33 -8.82 10.62
CA LEU A 125 -20.95 -9.35 11.82
C LEU A 125 -21.28 -10.84 11.64
N SER A 126 -20.80 -11.68 12.56
CA SER A 126 -21.24 -13.08 12.63
C SER A 126 -22.65 -13.16 13.21
N ALA A 127 -23.51 -14.01 12.65
CA ALA A 127 -24.90 -14.14 13.09
C ALA A 127 -24.99 -14.45 14.60
N GLY A 128 -25.70 -13.60 15.35
CA GLY A 128 -25.92 -13.77 16.79
C GLY A 128 -24.81 -13.23 17.70
N ALA A 129 -23.80 -12.53 17.17
CA ALA A 129 -22.76 -11.90 17.98
C ALA A 129 -23.29 -10.62 18.67
N ALA A 130 -23.04 -10.51 19.98
CA ALA A 130 -23.34 -9.31 20.77
C ALA A 130 -22.30 -8.19 20.59
N GLU A 131 -21.12 -8.55 20.08
CA GLU A 131 -19.99 -7.66 19.81
C GLU A 131 -19.58 -7.78 18.35
N GLN A 132 -19.19 -6.65 17.76
CA GLN A 132 -18.59 -6.57 16.45
C GLN A 132 -17.08 -6.38 16.60
N GLN A 133 -16.31 -7.00 15.70
CA GLN A 133 -14.87 -6.79 15.66
C GLN A 133 -14.56 -5.62 14.73
N LEU A 134 -13.84 -4.64 15.27
CA LEU A 134 -13.23 -3.56 14.52
C LEU A 134 -11.74 -3.85 14.40
N ARG A 135 -11.19 -3.60 13.22
CA ARG A 135 -9.75 -3.70 12.95
C ARG A 135 -9.20 -2.31 12.78
N TRP A 136 -7.98 -2.12 13.26
CA TRP A 136 -7.33 -0.83 13.14
C TRP A 136 -5.85 -1.00 12.84
N VAL A 137 -5.31 0.00 12.15
CA VAL A 137 -3.89 0.17 11.91
C VAL A 137 -3.52 1.62 12.21
N ALA A 138 -2.35 1.84 12.76
CA ALA A 138 -1.86 3.17 13.07
C ALA A 138 -0.35 3.29 12.84
N CYS A 139 0.07 4.52 12.63
CA CYS A 139 1.45 4.92 12.54
C CYS A 139 1.62 6.33 13.11
N THR A 140 2.86 6.81 13.18
CA THR A 140 3.10 8.20 13.55
C THR A 140 2.57 9.14 12.48
N LYS A 141 1.97 10.26 12.89
CA LYS A 141 1.54 11.32 11.97
C LYS A 141 2.73 11.89 11.19
N GLY A 142 3.90 11.96 11.82
CA GLY A 142 5.14 12.39 11.19
C GLY A 142 5.54 11.54 9.97
N SER A 143 5.27 10.23 9.97
CA SER A 143 5.49 9.39 8.78
C SER A 143 4.63 9.82 7.59
N ILE A 144 3.34 10.10 7.83
CA ILE A 144 2.42 10.56 6.79
C ILE A 144 2.79 11.95 6.27
N GLU A 145 3.25 12.84 7.15
CA GLU A 145 3.72 14.17 6.78
C GLU A 145 4.97 14.10 5.90
N ARG A 146 5.94 13.25 6.24
CA ARG A 146 7.15 13.02 5.42
C ARG A 146 6.80 12.49 4.04
N PHE A 147 5.88 11.54 3.94
CA PHE A 147 5.42 11.00 2.65
C PHE A 147 4.79 12.10 1.81
N ASN A 148 3.87 12.89 2.40
CA ASN A 148 3.24 14.01 1.73
C ASN A 148 4.26 15.05 1.25
N GLN A 149 5.24 15.42 2.07
CA GLN A 149 6.27 16.39 1.71
C GLN A 149 7.12 15.89 0.54
N CYS A 150 7.63 14.65 0.61
CA CYS A 150 8.42 14.04 -0.46
C CYS A 150 7.68 14.02 -1.80
N VAL A 151 6.43 13.54 -1.80
CA VAL A 151 5.60 13.43 -3.00
C VAL A 151 5.24 14.83 -3.55
N ARG A 152 4.98 15.81 -2.68
CA ARG A 152 4.73 17.21 -3.08
C ARG A 152 5.95 17.88 -3.70
N ARG A 153 7.15 17.68 -3.15
CA ARG A 153 8.42 18.14 -3.76
C ARG A 153 8.62 17.56 -5.17
N ALA A 154 8.06 16.37 -5.41
CA ALA A 154 8.08 15.76 -6.74
C ALA A 154 7.03 16.32 -7.71
N GLY A 155 6.11 17.17 -7.26
CA GLY A 155 4.96 17.63 -8.05
C GLY A 155 3.83 16.60 -8.17
N TRP A 156 3.91 15.51 -7.40
CA TRP A 156 2.94 14.41 -7.38
C TRP A 156 1.90 14.62 -6.26
N GLN A 157 0.95 13.69 -6.15
CA GLN A 157 -0.04 13.63 -5.08
C GLN A 157 0.03 12.27 -4.37
N LEU A 158 0.02 12.31 -3.03
CA LEU A 158 -0.09 11.10 -2.23
C LEU A 158 -1.53 10.57 -2.35
N ALA A 159 -1.68 9.36 -2.85
CA ALA A 159 -2.98 8.74 -3.11
C ALA A 159 -3.50 7.99 -1.89
N SER A 160 -2.63 7.21 -1.25
CA SER A 160 -2.90 6.46 -0.04
C SER A 160 -1.60 6.03 0.62
N VAL A 161 -1.70 5.62 1.88
CA VAL A 161 -0.61 4.99 2.62
C VAL A 161 -1.18 3.71 3.23
N GLU A 162 -0.45 2.60 3.13
CA GLU A 162 -0.85 1.34 3.75
C GLU A 162 0.35 0.51 4.19
N PRO A 163 0.18 -0.46 5.11
CA PRO A 163 1.23 -1.40 5.48
C PRO A 163 1.69 -2.23 4.29
N GLU A 164 3.00 -2.48 4.19
CA GLU A 164 3.60 -3.22 3.06
C GLU A 164 2.99 -4.62 2.87
N VAL A 165 2.60 -5.26 3.96
CA VAL A 165 1.98 -6.59 3.96
C VAL A 165 0.63 -6.60 3.23
N GLN A 166 -0.23 -5.58 3.46
CA GLN A 166 -1.53 -5.49 2.79
C GLN A 166 -1.36 -5.32 1.28
N ALA A 167 -0.41 -4.47 0.88
CA ALA A 167 -0.08 -4.28 -0.52
C ALA A 167 0.46 -5.58 -1.15
N ALA A 168 1.41 -6.25 -0.48
CA ALA A 168 1.98 -7.48 -0.99
C ALA A 168 0.95 -8.59 -1.18
N GLN A 169 -0.01 -8.72 -0.25
CA GLN A 169 -1.13 -9.64 -0.38
C GLN A 169 -2.00 -9.32 -1.59
N ARG A 170 -2.38 -8.05 -1.75
CA ARG A 170 -3.14 -7.60 -2.93
C ARG A 170 -2.43 -7.96 -4.22
N ALA A 171 -1.12 -7.74 -4.29
CA ALA A 171 -0.33 -8.10 -5.47
C ALA A 171 -0.25 -9.62 -5.68
N ALA A 172 0.01 -10.38 -4.62
CA ALA A 172 0.13 -11.83 -4.67
C ALA A 172 -1.17 -12.49 -5.14
N SER A 173 -2.33 -12.03 -4.64
CA SER A 173 -3.64 -12.54 -5.04
C SER A 173 -3.96 -12.28 -6.51
N CYS A 174 -3.43 -11.19 -7.09
CA CYS A 174 -3.66 -10.84 -8.48
C CYS A 174 -2.60 -11.36 -9.45
N LEU A 175 -1.46 -11.86 -8.95
CA LEU A 175 -0.30 -12.15 -9.79
C LEU A 175 -0.58 -13.33 -10.73
N CYS A 176 -0.58 -13.08 -12.03
CA CYS A 176 -0.77 -14.10 -13.05
C CYS A 176 0.35 -15.15 -12.98
N GLY A 177 0.00 -16.41 -12.68
CA GLY A 177 0.97 -17.50 -12.46
C GLY A 177 1.44 -17.66 -11.01
N GLY A 178 0.91 -16.85 -10.08
CA GLY A 178 1.18 -16.93 -8.65
C GLY A 178 2.61 -16.54 -8.26
N LEU A 179 2.95 -16.73 -6.98
CA LEU A 179 4.23 -16.29 -6.40
C LEU A 179 5.47 -16.93 -7.06
N SER A 180 5.34 -18.08 -7.72
CA SER A 180 6.46 -18.71 -8.46
C SER A 180 7.02 -17.82 -9.57
N VAL A 181 6.21 -16.88 -10.09
CA VAL A 181 6.61 -15.93 -11.11
C VAL A 181 7.67 -14.95 -10.63
N LEU A 182 7.73 -14.68 -9.32
CA LEU A 182 8.72 -13.78 -8.72
C LEU A 182 10.16 -14.26 -8.94
N LEU A 183 10.35 -15.58 -9.07
CA LEU A 183 11.65 -16.23 -9.24
C LEU A 183 11.95 -16.57 -10.70
N THR A 184 10.93 -16.68 -11.54
CA THR A 184 11.05 -17.25 -12.89
C THR A 184 10.89 -16.21 -14.01
N ARG A 185 10.38 -15.01 -13.70
CA ARG A 185 10.19 -13.94 -14.68
C ARG A 185 10.74 -12.62 -14.17
N PRO A 186 11.30 -11.80 -15.06
CA PRO A 186 11.72 -10.47 -14.68
C PRO A 186 10.47 -9.59 -14.40
N VAL A 187 10.66 -8.58 -13.56
CA VAL A 187 9.56 -7.78 -12.98
C VAL A 187 8.75 -7.04 -14.06
N GLN A 188 9.36 -6.73 -15.21
CA GLN A 188 8.69 -6.03 -16.29
C GLN A 188 7.63 -6.91 -16.99
N ASP A 189 7.78 -8.23 -16.88
CA ASP A 189 6.87 -9.21 -17.48
C ASP A 189 5.79 -9.69 -16.48
N TRP A 190 5.75 -9.11 -15.27
CA TRP A 190 4.70 -9.41 -14.32
C TRP A 190 3.38 -8.80 -14.80
N GLN A 191 2.33 -9.60 -14.70
CA GLN A 191 0.97 -9.21 -15.00
C GLN A 191 0.07 -9.51 -13.82
N PHE A 192 -0.94 -8.66 -13.63
CA PHE A 192 -1.90 -8.79 -12.55
C PHE A 192 -3.31 -8.82 -13.13
N ASP A 193 -4.12 -9.80 -12.72
CA ASP A 193 -5.52 -9.91 -13.12
C ASP A 193 -6.44 -9.55 -11.93
N LEU A 194 -7.18 -8.45 -12.05
CA LEU A 194 -8.11 -8.00 -11.01
C LEU A 194 -9.31 -8.95 -10.86
N ALA A 195 -9.56 -9.84 -11.81
CA ALA A 195 -10.57 -10.89 -11.64
C ALA A 195 -10.20 -11.89 -10.55
N LEU A 196 -8.91 -11.97 -10.18
CA LEU A 196 -8.41 -12.82 -9.12
C LEU A 196 -8.44 -12.17 -7.74
N LEU A 197 -8.80 -10.88 -7.65
CA LEU A 197 -9.02 -10.26 -6.35
C LEU A 197 -10.09 -11.05 -5.64
N PRO A 198 -9.79 -11.60 -4.46
CA PRO A 198 -10.83 -12.21 -3.67
C PRO A 198 -11.89 -11.14 -3.37
N GLY A 199 -13.14 -11.57 -3.28
CA GLY A 199 -14.16 -10.76 -2.62
C GLY A 199 -13.64 -10.32 -1.24
N THR A 200 -14.18 -9.22 -0.72
CA THR A 200 -13.79 -8.57 0.54
C THR A 200 -13.46 -9.52 1.72
N ASP A 201 -14.01 -10.74 1.72
CA ASP A 201 -13.77 -11.82 2.71
C ASP A 201 -12.33 -12.35 2.87
N VAL A 202 -11.42 -12.26 1.88
CA VAL A 202 -10.07 -12.88 2.03
C VAL A 202 -8.99 -11.89 2.45
N LEU A 203 -9.12 -10.60 2.09
CA LEU A 203 -8.32 -9.53 2.72
C LEU A 203 -8.50 -9.54 4.25
N ASP A 204 -9.64 -10.06 4.69
CA ASP A 204 -10.06 -10.20 6.07
C ASP A 204 -9.26 -11.25 6.88
N THR A 205 -8.41 -12.08 6.28
CA THR A 205 -7.61 -13.08 7.06
C THR A 205 -6.22 -12.58 7.42
N ALA A 206 -5.66 -11.74 6.55
CA ALA A 206 -4.34 -11.13 6.67
C ALA A 206 -4.10 -10.26 7.90
N LEU A 207 -5.13 -9.53 8.33
CA LEU A 207 -5.05 -8.53 9.39
C LEU A 207 -5.40 -9.07 10.77
N ARG A 208 -5.84 -10.33 10.86
CA ARG A 208 -6.08 -11.02 12.15
C ARG A 208 -4.80 -11.13 12.98
N SER A 209 -3.65 -11.16 12.29
CA SER A 209 -2.31 -10.97 12.83
C SER A 209 -1.36 -10.82 11.65
N PRO A 210 -0.41 -9.87 11.64
CA PRO A 210 0.69 -9.86 10.67
C PRO A 210 1.53 -11.16 10.70
N LEU A 211 1.28 -12.04 11.67
CA LEU A 211 1.85 -13.38 11.85
C LEU A 211 1.10 -14.53 11.13
N ASN A 212 -0.07 -14.28 10.53
CA ASN A 212 -0.82 -15.29 9.74
C ASN A 212 -0.71 -15.04 8.24
N LEU A 213 0.46 -14.58 7.80
CA LEU A 213 0.79 -14.54 6.39
C LEU A 213 0.89 -15.96 5.85
N ASP A 214 0.46 -16.15 4.60
CA ASP A 214 0.85 -17.34 3.83
C ASP A 214 2.39 -17.45 3.91
N PRO A 215 2.95 -18.60 4.37
CA PRO A 215 4.40 -18.77 4.48
C PRO A 215 5.12 -18.50 3.15
N ALA A 216 4.49 -18.80 2.01
CA ALA A 216 5.06 -18.49 0.69
C ALA A 216 5.15 -16.98 0.44
N LEU A 217 4.15 -16.21 0.91
CA LEU A 217 4.18 -14.75 0.83
C LEU A 217 5.21 -14.16 1.79
N GLN A 218 5.35 -14.73 2.99
CA GLN A 218 6.37 -14.31 3.94
C GLN A 218 7.78 -14.52 3.38
N GLU A 219 8.04 -15.67 2.76
CA GLU A 219 9.30 -15.94 2.07
C GLU A 219 9.53 -14.97 0.90
N ALA A 220 8.49 -14.69 0.11
CA ALA A 220 8.56 -13.73 -0.99
C ALA A 220 8.89 -12.31 -0.51
N LEU A 221 8.33 -11.87 0.62
CA LEU A 221 8.61 -10.56 1.23
C LEU A 221 10.06 -10.43 1.70
N GLN A 222 10.67 -11.53 2.15
CA GLN A 222 12.08 -11.56 2.57
C GLN A 222 13.06 -11.64 1.38
N SER A 223 12.55 -11.91 0.17
CA SER A 223 13.36 -11.99 -1.04
C SER A 223 13.65 -10.61 -1.65
N PRO A 224 14.62 -10.50 -2.58
CA PRO A 224 14.83 -9.27 -3.35
C PRO A 224 13.63 -8.82 -4.20
N ALA A 225 12.66 -9.70 -4.44
CA ALA A 225 11.42 -9.39 -5.15
C ALA A 225 10.36 -8.74 -4.24
N GLY A 226 10.48 -8.90 -2.91
CA GLY A 226 9.49 -8.46 -1.92
C GLY A 226 9.08 -6.99 -2.07
N PRO A 227 10.01 -6.02 -2.00
CA PRO A 227 9.68 -4.61 -2.16
C PRO A 227 9.01 -4.27 -3.50
N ARG A 228 9.33 -5.00 -4.57
CA ARG A 228 8.69 -4.79 -5.89
C ARG A 228 7.28 -5.36 -5.89
N LEU A 229 7.05 -6.49 -5.24
CA LEU A 229 5.71 -7.04 -5.04
C LEU A 229 4.84 -6.05 -4.23
N VAL A 230 5.37 -5.50 -3.14
CA VAL A 230 4.72 -4.45 -2.35
C VAL A 230 4.37 -3.25 -3.23
N ALA A 231 5.34 -2.72 -3.99
CA ALA A 231 5.14 -1.58 -4.86
C ALA A 231 4.07 -1.84 -5.95
N ALA A 232 4.02 -3.05 -6.51
CA ALA A 232 2.94 -3.44 -7.42
C ALA A 232 1.58 -3.44 -6.72
N GLY A 233 1.50 -3.96 -5.49
CA GLY A 233 0.28 -3.97 -4.68
C GLY A 233 -0.25 -2.57 -4.37
N LEU A 234 0.65 -1.66 -4.00
CA LEU A 234 0.35 -0.25 -3.77
C LEU A 234 -0.21 0.41 -5.03
N ALA A 235 0.38 0.11 -6.19
CA ALA A 235 -0.12 0.62 -7.47
C ALA A 235 -1.50 0.04 -7.80
N LEU A 236 -1.73 -1.25 -7.57
CA LEU A 236 -3.00 -1.94 -7.84
C LEU A 236 -4.18 -1.33 -7.07
N LYS A 237 -3.94 -0.72 -5.91
CA LYS A 237 -4.97 -0.02 -5.12
C LYS A 237 -5.73 1.05 -5.90
N ALA A 238 -5.17 1.60 -6.97
CA ALA A 238 -5.89 2.55 -7.82
C ALA A 238 -7.05 1.96 -8.64
N TRP A 239 -7.19 0.62 -8.67
CA TRP A 239 -8.25 -0.10 -9.38
C TRP A 239 -9.12 -0.99 -8.48
N THR A 240 -8.86 -1.01 -7.17
CA THR A 240 -9.62 -1.76 -6.16
C THR A 240 -10.40 -0.81 -5.28
#